data_AF-A0A0L6Z645-F1
#
_entry.id   AF-A0A0L6Z645-F1
#
_cell.length_a   1.000
_cell.length_b   1.000
_cell.length_c   1.000
_cell.angle_alpha   90.00
_cell.angle_beta   90.00
_cell.angle_gamma   90.00
#
_symmetry.space_group_name_H-M   'P 1'
#
loop_
_entity.id
_entity.type
_entity.pdbx_description
1 polymer ?
#
loop_
_entity_poly.entity_id
_entity_poly.type
_entity_poly.pdbx_seq_one_letter_code
_entity_poly.pdbx_strand_id
1 'polypeptide(L)' 'MSVREFKSRLALIRKFIIEMNKETVPESIQKIIVKIYAANLNLHLTDKMIDDIV' A
#
# COMPACT_ATOMS: atom_id res chain seq x y z
N MET A 1 14.85 -7.64 -5.51
CA MET A 1 13.46 -7.95 -5.89
C MET A 1 13.33 -7.82 -7.40
N SER A 2 12.74 -8.81 -8.06
CA SER A 2 12.45 -8.73 -9.49
C SER A 2 11.26 -7.81 -9.78
N VAL A 3 11.16 -7.30 -11.01
CA VAL A 3 9.99 -6.50 -11.44
C VAL A 3 8.68 -7.29 -11.26
N ARG A 4 8.71 -8.62 -11.45
CA ARG A 4 7.55 -9.48 -11.28
C ARG A 4 7.11 -9.54 -9.82
N GLU A 5 8.04 -9.75 -8.90
CA GLU A 5 7.78 -9.74 -7.45
C GLU A 5 7.25 -8.39 -6.99
N PHE A 6 7.85 -7.31 -7.47
CA PHE A 6 7.40 -5.95 -7.19
C PHE A 6 5.95 -5.75 -7.60
N LYS A 7 5.60 -6.09 -8.84
CA LYS A 7 4.22 -6.00 -9.35
C LYS A 7 3.24 -6.83 -8.53
N SER A 8 3.64 -8.04 -8.12
CA SER A 8 2.80 -8.92 -7.30
C SER A 8 2.51 -8.30 -5.92
N ARG A 9 3.53 -7.75 -5.26
CA ARG A 9 3.37 -7.10 -3.94
C ARG A 9 2.58 -5.80 -4.02
N LEU A 10 2.81 -5.00 -5.06
CA LEU A 10 2.01 -3.80 -5.32
C LEU A 10 0.52 -4.15 -5.53
N ALA A 11 0.22 -5.26 -6.22
CA ALA A 11 -1.15 -5.74 -6.37
C ALA A 11 -1.80 -6.13 -5.03
N LEU A 12 -1.04 -6.69 -4.08
CA LEU A 12 -1.53 -6.97 -2.73
C LEU A 12 -1.87 -5.67 -1.98
N ILE A 13 -1.02 -4.66 -2.06
CA ILE A 13 -1.27 -3.34 -1.45
C ILE A 13 -2.53 -2.70 -2.04
N ARG A 14 -2.70 -2.73 -3.36
CA ARG A 14 -3.91 -2.19 -3.99
C ARG A 14 -5.18 -2.90 -3.53
N LYS A 15 -5.15 -4.23 -3.43
CA LYS A 15 -6.27 -5.00 -2.87
C LYS A 15 -6.56 -4.61 -1.43
N PHE A 16 -5.52 -4.47 -0.62
CA PHE A 16 -5.65 -4.03 0.77
C PHE A 16 -6.29 -2.65 0.89
N ILE A 17 -5.89 -1.68 0.06
CA ILE A 17 -6.47 -0.33 0.01
C ILE A 17 -7.96 -0.39 -0.38
N ILE A 18 -8.32 -1.21 -1.38
CA ILE A 18 -9.73 -1.39 -1.80
C ILE A 18 -10.59 -1.90 -0.65
N GLU A 19 -10.10 -2.86 0.13
CA GLU A 19 -10.83 -3.37 1.29
C GLU A 19 -10.89 -2.33 2.41
N MET A 20 -9.79 -1.63 2.69
CA MET A 20 -9.71 -0.58 3.71
C MET A 20 -10.64 0.60 3.43
N ASN A 21 -10.81 0.97 2.15
CA ASN A 21 -11.73 2.03 1.72
C ASN A 21 -13.20 1.69 1.99
N LYS A 22 -13.55 0.44 2.29
CA LYS A 22 -14.90 0.04 2.73
C LYS A 22 -15.15 0.31 4.22
N GLU A 23 -14.10 0.53 5.02
CA GLU A 23 -14.18 0.61 6.49
C GLU A 23 -14.18 2.05 7.05
N THR A 24 -14.41 3.09 6.24
CA THR A 24 -14.42 4.51 6.68
C THR A 24 -13.18 4.94 7.48
N VAL A 25 -12.01 4.40 7.13
CA VAL A 25 -10.74 4.76 7.76
C VAL A 25 -10.29 6.15 7.27
N PRO A 26 -9.92 7.09 8.15
CA PRO A 26 -9.37 8.39 7.73
C PRO A 26 -8.13 8.25 6.86
N GLU A 27 -8.02 9.05 5.79
CA GLU A 27 -6.93 8.98 4.81
C GLU A 27 -5.53 9.07 5.46
N SER A 28 -5.36 9.89 6.49
CA SER A 28 -4.10 9.99 7.25
C SER A 28 -3.69 8.68 7.90
N ILE A 29 -4.65 7.92 8.41
CA ILE A 29 -4.45 6.59 9.01
C ILE A 29 -4.21 5.56 7.90
N GLN A 30 -4.94 5.66 6.79
CA GLN A 30 -4.74 4.78 5.63
C GLN A 30 -3.30 4.81 5.13
N LYS A 31 -2.71 6.00 4.98
CA LYS A 31 -1.31 6.19 4.57
C LYS A 31 -0.33 5.50 5.52
N ILE A 32 -0.57 5.60 6.83
CA ILE A 32 0.26 4.94 7.85
C ILE A 32 0.16 3.41 7.72
N ILE A 33 -1.05 2.88 7.60
CA ILE A 33 -1.28 1.43 7.48
C ILE A 33 -0.66 0.89 6.19
N VAL A 34 -0.83 1.59 5.07
CA VAL A 34 -0.24 1.22 3.77
C VAL A 34 1.29 1.21 3.86
N LYS A 35 1.90 2.19 4.53
CA LYS A 35 3.35 2.25 4.74
C LYS A 35 3.86 1.05 5.56
N ILE A 36 3.16 0.70 6.63
CA ILE A 36 3.48 -0.48 7.46
C ILE A 36 3.33 -1.77 6.65
N TYR A 37 2.23 -1.91 5.91
CA TYR A 37 1.96 -3.11 5.12
C TYR A 37 2.97 -3.27 3.97
N ALA A 38 3.34 -2.17 3.31
CA ALA A 38 4.39 -2.16 2.29
C ALA A 38 5.74 -2.62 2.87
N ALA A 39 6.12 -2.12 4.05
CA ALA A 39 7.33 -2.54 4.74
C ALA A 39 7.31 -4.04 5.07
N ASN A 40 6.19 -4.58 5.56
CA ASN A 40 6.02 -6.02 5.82
C ASN A 40 6.15 -6.87 4.54
N LEU A 41 5.76 -6.32 3.40
CA LEU A 41 5.96 -6.96 2.10
C LEU A 41 7.37 -6.75 1.54
N ASN A 42 8.31 -6.17 2.29
CA ASN A 42 9.63 -5.76 1.80
C ASN A 42 9.52 -4.92 0.51
N LEU A 43 8.54 -4.01 0.48
CA LEU A 43 8.28 -3.08 -0.61
C LEU A 43 8.51 -1.65 -0.10
N HIS A 44 9.60 -1.03 -0.55
CA HIS A 44 9.89 0.35 -0.20
C HIS A 44 9.15 1.28 -1.17
N LEU A 45 8.03 1.83 -0.70
CA LEU A 45 7.29 2.88 -1.41
C LEU A 45 7.77 4.25 -0.93
N THR A 46 7.89 5.20 -1.84
CA THR A 46 8.09 6.60 -1.47
C THR A 46 6.77 7.20 -0.97
N ASP A 47 6.84 8.28 -0.19
CA ASP A 47 5.62 8.93 0.30
C ASP A 47 4.72 9.38 -0.88
N LYS A 48 5.32 9.89 -1.96
CA LYS A 48 4.59 10.22 -3.19
C LYS A 48 3.86 9.02 -3.81
N MET A 49 4.49 7.84 -3.82
CA MET A 49 3.83 6.63 -4.33
C MET A 49 2.67 6.18 -3.45
N ILE A 50 2.73 6.47 -2.14
CA ILE A 50 1.63 6.20 -1.20
C ILE A 50 0.50 7.19 -1.44
N ASP A 51 0.81 8.47 -1.62
CA ASP A 51 -0.17 9.50 -1.96
C ASP A 51 -0.88 9.24 -3.31
N ASP A 52 -0.18 8.64 -4.28
CA ASP A 52 -0.76 8.32 -5.60
C ASP A 52 -1.69 7.08 -5.59
N ILE A 53 -1.64 6.24 -4.54
CA ILE A 53 -2.39 4.96 -4.49
C ILE A 53 -3.48 4.90 -3.41
N VAL A 54 -3.40 5.76 -2.39
CA VAL A 54 -4.40 5.91 -1.32
C VAL A 54 -5.44 6.94 -1.78
#